data_AF-A0A9Q4KYA5-F1
#
_entry.id   AF-A0A9Q4KYA5-F1
#
_cell.length_a   1.000
_cell.length_b   1.000
_cell.length_c   1.000
_cell.angle_alpha   90.00
_cell.angle_beta   90.00
_cell.angle_gamma   90.00
#
_symmetry.space_group_name_H-M   'P 1'
#
loop_
_entity.id
_entity.type
_entity.pdbx_description
1 polymer ?
#
loop_
_entity_poly.entity_id
_entity_poly.type
_entity_poly.pdbx_seq_one_letter_code
_entity_poly.pdbx_strand_id
1 'polypeptide(L)'
;MSGREVTDGATDPDGSETASGETDLDRETIELAREELRRTFEYQVARIQEIDEKAIEILKANLLLIGLVVTGGSIVVQTELDVVPFINLFTVTSALLLLVSTGLAGVTYTASNLRGGIDGDAVDVALATARADPAADGDRFEVRLLRSYGEWIEYNARVTAVNDMFATVTVLMVIAAFVYVVAGIGIGVLGPSMSVSVAAFLVLSIVLAWLGGFAYYMDHLGASDEHWEGAFDGVRISKGVTRKRGLSTLRAMRSEGVTDEAEEERDDAPPVRNANS
;
A
#
# COMPACT_ATOMS: atom_id res chain seq x y z
N MET A 1 13.94 89.44 -13.24
CA MET A 1 13.04 88.89 -14.30
C MET A 1 13.47 87.44 -14.49
N SER A 2 12.76 86.49 -13.90
CA SER A 2 11.70 85.69 -14.56
C SER A 2 12.31 84.94 -15.75
N GLY A 3 12.52 83.62 -15.72
CA GLY A 3 11.71 82.55 -15.16
C GLY A 3 11.43 81.59 -16.32
N ARG A 4 11.90 80.34 -16.26
CA ARG A 4 11.34 79.26 -17.06
C ARG A 4 11.38 77.98 -16.24
N GLU A 5 10.18 77.56 -15.87
CA GLU A 5 9.83 76.38 -15.10
C GLU A 5 10.29 75.11 -15.79
N VAL A 6 10.84 74.21 -14.97
CA VAL A 6 10.93 72.78 -15.24
C VAL A 6 9.56 72.21 -14.88
N THR A 7 8.77 71.84 -15.88
CA THR A 7 7.52 71.11 -15.66
C THR A 7 7.84 69.63 -15.57
N ASP A 8 7.63 69.09 -14.37
CA ASP A 8 7.26 67.70 -14.14
C ASP A 8 6.10 67.30 -15.07
N GLY A 9 6.19 66.12 -15.67
CA GLY A 9 5.11 65.60 -16.51
C GLY A 9 5.40 64.23 -17.10
N ALA A 10 4.74 63.22 -16.51
CA ALA A 10 4.50 61.87 -17.02
C ALA A 10 5.64 60.85 -16.88
N THR A 11 5.80 60.38 -15.64
CA THR A 11 6.25 59.02 -15.32
C THR A 11 5.14 58.01 -15.67
N ASP A 12 5.55 56.92 -16.31
CA ASP A 12 4.93 55.60 -16.48
C ASP A 12 3.55 55.44 -17.15
N PRO A 13 3.51 54.84 -18.36
CA PRO A 13 2.37 54.04 -18.77
C PRO A 13 2.45 52.66 -18.09
N ASP A 14 1.33 52.26 -17.51
CA ASP A 14 0.93 50.86 -17.40
C ASP A 14 1.70 49.93 -16.44
N GLY A 15 1.36 50.04 -15.15
CA GLY A 15 1.66 49.02 -14.13
C GLY A 15 0.49 48.06 -13.87
N SER A 16 -0.49 47.93 -14.77
CA SER A 16 -1.70 47.13 -14.53
C SER A 16 -1.75 45.80 -15.31
N GLU A 17 -1.01 45.67 -16.41
CA GLU A 17 -0.98 44.43 -17.19
C GLU A 17 -0.11 43.33 -16.56
N THR A 18 0.93 43.66 -15.78
CA THR A 18 1.86 42.67 -15.21
C THR A 18 1.31 41.90 -14.01
N ALA A 19 0.50 42.52 -13.14
CA ALA A 19 -0.08 41.83 -11.97
C ALA A 19 -1.20 40.84 -12.34
N SER A 20 -1.90 41.11 -13.46
CA SER A 20 -2.99 40.27 -13.96
C SER A 20 -2.45 38.98 -14.58
N GLY A 21 -1.34 39.06 -15.33
CA GLY A 21 -0.68 37.91 -15.93
C GLY A 21 -0.04 36.95 -14.94
N GLU A 22 0.50 37.43 -13.82
CA GLU A 22 1.11 36.58 -12.79
C GLU A 22 0.04 35.76 -12.02
N THR A 23 -1.11 36.37 -11.73
CA THR A 23 -2.22 35.71 -11.01
C THR A 23 -2.94 34.66 -11.87
N ASP A 24 -3.08 34.90 -13.18
CA ASP A 24 -3.70 33.94 -14.10
C ASP A 24 -2.79 32.72 -14.36
N LEU A 25 -1.46 32.92 -14.44
CA LEU A 25 -0.48 31.83 -14.56
C LEU A 25 -0.44 30.94 -13.30
N ASP A 26 -0.58 31.53 -12.11
CA ASP A 26 -0.67 30.79 -10.86
C ASP A 26 -1.96 29.95 -10.78
N ARG A 27 -3.10 30.50 -11.24
CA ARG A 27 -4.36 29.76 -11.27
C ARG A 27 -4.33 28.60 -12.26
N GLU A 28 -3.82 28.81 -13.47
CA GLU A 28 -3.66 27.74 -14.47
C GLU A 28 -2.74 26.62 -13.94
N THR A 29 -1.66 26.99 -13.25
CA THR A 29 -0.73 26.03 -12.63
C THR A 29 -1.42 25.22 -11.52
N ILE A 30 -2.24 25.86 -10.69
CA ILE A 30 -3.01 25.19 -9.61
C ILE A 30 -4.09 24.26 -10.18
N GLU A 31 -4.78 24.68 -11.24
CA GLU A 31 -5.77 23.85 -11.93
C GLU A 31 -5.12 22.60 -12.56
N LEU A 32 -3.98 22.78 -13.23
CA LEU A 32 -3.21 21.67 -13.79
C LEU A 32 -2.73 20.71 -12.69
N ALA A 33 -2.20 21.24 -11.59
CA ALA A 33 -1.77 20.43 -10.46
C ALA A 33 -2.93 19.64 -9.83
N ARG A 34 -4.11 20.26 -9.71
CA ARG A 34 -5.32 19.60 -9.20
C ARG A 34 -5.76 18.45 -10.09
N GLU A 35 -5.82 18.68 -11.40
CA GLU A 35 -6.22 17.66 -12.38
C GLU A 35 -5.25 16.48 -12.35
N GLU A 36 -3.94 16.73 -12.29
CA GLU A 36 -2.94 15.67 -12.27
C GLU A 36 -2.94 14.88 -10.94
N LEU A 37 -3.13 15.56 -9.79
CA LEU A 37 -3.29 14.90 -8.49
C LEU A 37 -4.57 14.06 -8.44
N ARG A 38 -5.67 14.57 -8.97
CA ARG A 38 -6.93 13.82 -9.06
C ARG A 38 -6.76 12.58 -9.93
N ARG A 39 -6.17 12.71 -11.11
CA ARG A 39 -5.89 11.58 -12.01
C ARG A 39 -4.98 10.54 -11.35
N THR A 40 -3.95 10.98 -10.62
CA THR A 40 -3.05 10.10 -9.86
C THR A 40 -3.80 9.36 -8.76
N PHE A 41 -4.65 10.08 -8.01
CA PHE A 41 -5.47 9.49 -6.96
C PHE A 41 -6.45 8.46 -7.52
N GLU A 42 -7.17 8.77 -8.60
CA GLU A 42 -8.08 7.85 -9.28
C GLU A 42 -7.34 6.59 -9.77
N TYR A 43 -6.14 6.75 -10.35
CA TYR A 43 -5.30 5.61 -10.74
C TYR A 43 -4.89 4.74 -9.55
N GLN A 44 -4.52 5.35 -8.42
CA GLN A 44 -4.15 4.61 -7.21
C GLN A 44 -5.34 3.88 -6.59
N VAL A 45 -6.51 4.51 -6.55
CA VAL A 45 -7.76 3.87 -6.10
C VAL A 45 -8.07 2.65 -6.96
N ALA A 46 -8.04 2.81 -8.28
CA ALA A 46 -8.24 1.70 -9.21
C ALA A 46 -7.22 0.57 -8.98
N ARG A 47 -5.93 0.92 -8.80
CA ARG A 47 -4.87 -0.07 -8.52
C ARG A 47 -5.10 -0.82 -7.20
N ILE A 48 -5.56 -0.14 -6.15
CA ILE A 48 -5.87 -0.79 -4.87
C ILE A 48 -7.08 -1.74 -5.01
N GLN A 49 -8.11 -1.34 -5.75
CA GLN A 49 -9.26 -2.21 -6.04
C GLN A 49 -8.85 -3.46 -6.84
N GLU A 50 -7.98 -3.32 -7.84
CA GLU A 50 -7.43 -4.47 -8.57
C GLU A 50 -6.61 -5.41 -7.66
N ILE A 51 -5.87 -4.85 -6.70
CA ILE A 51 -5.10 -5.65 -5.73
C ILE A 51 -6.05 -6.41 -4.81
N ASP A 52 -7.12 -5.77 -4.35
CA ASP A 52 -8.15 -6.40 -3.53
C ASP A 52 -8.84 -7.56 -4.27
N GLU A 53 -9.21 -7.34 -5.54
CA GLU A 53 -9.80 -8.37 -6.41
C GLU A 53 -8.84 -9.56 -6.60
N LYS A 54 -7.56 -9.31 -6.83
CA LYS A 54 -6.54 -10.38 -6.89
C LYS A 54 -6.39 -11.12 -5.56
N ALA A 55 -6.44 -10.41 -4.43
CA ALA A 55 -6.32 -11.01 -3.11
C ALA A 55 -7.50 -11.96 -2.81
N ILE A 56 -8.73 -11.57 -3.12
CA ILE A 56 -9.90 -12.42 -2.93
C ILE A 56 -9.90 -13.62 -3.88
N GLU A 57 -9.40 -13.47 -5.11
CA GLU A 57 -9.20 -14.60 -6.04
C GLU A 57 -8.20 -15.61 -5.50
N ILE A 58 -7.05 -15.14 -4.99
CA ILE A 58 -6.06 -16.01 -4.36
C ILE A 58 -6.63 -16.70 -3.11
N LEU A 59 -7.38 -15.97 -2.29
CA LEU A 59 -8.05 -16.55 -1.11
C LEU A 59 -8.99 -17.68 -1.52
N LYS A 60 -9.84 -17.46 -2.52
CA LYS A 60 -10.74 -18.49 -3.06
C LYS A 60 -9.98 -19.69 -3.61
N ALA A 61 -8.90 -19.46 -4.36
CA ALA A 61 -8.06 -20.53 -4.89
C ALA A 61 -7.41 -21.37 -3.78
N ASN A 62 -6.89 -20.72 -2.72
CA ASN A 62 -6.31 -21.41 -1.57
C ASN A 62 -7.35 -22.25 -0.83
N LEU A 63 -8.54 -21.70 -0.59
CA LEU A 63 -9.62 -22.44 0.06
C LEU A 63 -10.08 -23.63 -0.77
N LEU A 64 -10.14 -23.49 -2.10
CA LEU A 64 -10.43 -24.60 -3.01
C LEU A 64 -9.34 -25.68 -2.93
N LEU A 65 -8.06 -25.29 -2.96
CA LEU A 65 -6.94 -26.22 -2.88
C LEU A 65 -6.92 -26.97 -1.54
N ILE A 66 -7.15 -26.27 -0.43
CA ILE A 66 -7.29 -26.88 0.89
C ILE A 66 -8.46 -27.86 0.89
N GLY A 67 -9.61 -27.47 0.33
CA GLY A 67 -10.78 -28.34 0.18
C GLY A 67 -10.44 -29.62 -0.59
N LEU A 68 -9.74 -29.50 -1.73
CA LEU A 68 -9.28 -30.64 -2.53
C LEU A 68 -8.38 -31.58 -1.73
N VAL A 69 -7.40 -31.04 -0.99
CA VAL A 69 -6.49 -31.83 -0.16
C VAL A 69 -7.25 -32.54 0.97
N VAL A 70 -8.18 -31.87 1.63
CA VAL A 70 -9.03 -32.45 2.68
C VAL A 70 -9.92 -33.56 2.12
N THR A 71 -10.54 -33.34 0.96
CA THR A 71 -11.34 -34.37 0.27
C THR A 71 -10.49 -35.58 -0.11
N GLY A 72 -9.32 -35.35 -0.72
CA GLY A 72 -8.38 -36.43 -1.07
C GLY A 72 -7.93 -37.22 0.16
N GLY A 73 -7.59 -36.53 1.25
CA GLY A 73 -7.25 -37.16 2.53
C GLY A 73 -8.41 -37.97 3.12
N SER A 74 -9.65 -37.47 3.04
CA SER A 74 -10.82 -38.19 3.52
C SER A 74 -11.05 -39.51 2.78
N ILE A 75 -10.85 -39.52 1.46
CA ILE A 75 -10.94 -40.75 0.65
C ILE A 75 -9.86 -41.74 1.08
N VAL A 76 -8.62 -41.29 1.25
CA VAL A 76 -7.50 -42.15 1.67
C VAL A 76 -7.76 -42.79 3.04
N VAL A 77 -8.28 -42.03 4.00
CA VAL A 77 -8.63 -42.54 5.34
C VAL A 77 -9.76 -43.58 5.31
N GLN A 78 -10.66 -43.50 4.32
CA GLN A 78 -11.74 -44.48 4.14
C GLN A 78 -11.29 -45.76 3.43
N THR A 79 -10.11 -45.77 2.83
CA THR A 79 -9.51 -46.96 2.20
C THR A 79 -8.60 -47.70 3.17
N GLU A 80 -8.31 -48.98 2.90
CA GLU A 80 -7.33 -49.78 3.67
C GLU A 80 -5.86 -49.33 3.44
N LEU A 81 -5.65 -48.13 2.88
CA LEU A 81 -4.32 -47.56 2.67
C LEU A 81 -3.76 -47.06 3.99
N ASP A 82 -2.51 -47.41 4.28
CA ASP A 82 -1.78 -46.81 5.39
C ASP A 82 -1.50 -45.33 5.09
N VAL A 83 -2.05 -44.45 5.92
CA VAL A 83 -1.95 -42.98 5.77
C VAL A 83 -0.66 -42.44 6.38
N VAL A 84 -0.06 -43.19 7.31
CA VAL A 84 1.13 -42.75 8.06
C VAL A 84 2.29 -42.32 7.15
N PRO A 85 2.61 -43.03 6.04
CA PRO A 85 3.68 -42.62 5.11
C PRO A 85 3.44 -41.25 4.44
N PHE A 86 2.17 -40.84 4.31
CA PHE A 86 1.79 -39.58 3.67
C PHE A 86 1.83 -38.38 4.63
N ILE A 87 1.92 -38.64 5.95
CA ILE A 87 2.15 -37.60 6.96
C ILE A 87 3.66 -37.47 7.15
N ASN A 88 4.27 -36.59 6.35
CA ASN A 88 5.71 -36.37 6.34
C ASN A 88 6.03 -34.87 6.31
N LEU A 89 7.32 -34.55 6.42
CA LEU A 89 7.77 -33.16 6.54
C LEU A 89 7.29 -32.28 5.37
N PHE A 90 7.22 -32.83 4.15
CA PHE A 90 6.76 -32.10 2.98
C PHE A 90 5.26 -31.77 3.08
N THR A 91 4.41 -32.75 3.40
CA THR A 91 2.96 -32.52 3.49
C THR A 91 2.59 -31.59 4.64
N VAL A 92 3.29 -31.69 5.78
CA VAL A 92 3.14 -30.77 6.92
C VAL A 92 3.58 -29.35 6.54
N THR A 93 4.76 -29.18 5.93
CA THR A 93 5.23 -27.87 5.48
C THR A 93 4.31 -27.26 4.44
N SER A 94 3.79 -28.06 3.50
CA SER A 94 2.78 -27.59 2.55
C SER A 94 1.53 -27.06 3.24
N ALA A 95 0.96 -27.83 4.18
CA ALA A 95 -0.25 -27.44 4.88
C ALA A 95 -0.05 -26.11 5.64
N LEU A 96 1.11 -25.95 6.29
CA LEU A 96 1.48 -24.71 6.96
C LEU A 96 1.62 -23.55 5.97
N LEU A 97 2.28 -23.75 4.83
CA LEU A 97 2.44 -22.72 3.80
C LEU A 97 1.09 -22.28 3.22
N LEU A 98 0.17 -23.20 2.94
CA LEU A 98 -1.18 -22.85 2.48
C LEU A 98 -1.95 -22.06 3.53
N LEU A 99 -1.85 -22.44 4.81
CA LEU A 99 -2.53 -21.73 5.90
C LEU A 99 -1.99 -20.31 6.03
N VAL A 100 -0.66 -20.14 6.04
CA VAL A 100 -0.02 -18.82 6.13
C VAL A 100 -0.36 -17.97 4.89
N SER A 101 -0.32 -18.55 3.69
CA SER A 101 -0.71 -17.89 2.44
C SER A 101 -2.16 -17.42 2.48
N THR A 102 -3.08 -18.26 2.95
CA THR A 102 -4.51 -17.92 3.12
C THR A 102 -4.69 -16.75 4.09
N GLY A 103 -4.00 -16.79 5.24
CA GLY A 103 -4.01 -15.69 6.20
C GLY A 103 -3.47 -14.38 5.62
N LEU A 104 -2.37 -14.44 4.87
CA LEU A 104 -1.76 -13.27 4.25
C LEU A 104 -2.64 -12.66 3.15
N ALA A 105 -3.32 -13.50 2.36
CA ALA A 105 -4.33 -13.04 1.40
C ALA A 105 -5.49 -12.34 2.11
N GLY A 106 -6.00 -12.90 3.21
CA GLY A 106 -7.05 -12.29 4.02
C GLY A 106 -6.63 -10.94 4.64
N VAL A 107 -5.39 -10.84 5.13
CA VAL A 107 -4.83 -9.56 5.61
C VAL A 107 -4.73 -8.55 4.47
N THR A 108 -4.28 -8.97 3.29
CA THR A 108 -4.17 -8.09 2.11
C THR A 108 -5.54 -7.55 1.68
N TYR A 109 -6.57 -8.39 1.69
CA TYR A 109 -7.96 -8.00 1.45
C TYR A 109 -8.42 -6.95 2.47
N THR A 110 -8.31 -7.23 3.77
CA THR A 110 -8.78 -6.32 4.82
C THR A 110 -7.97 -5.01 4.87
N ALA A 111 -6.66 -5.07 4.58
CA ALA A 111 -5.77 -3.90 4.57
C ALA A 111 -5.90 -3.05 3.30
N SER A 112 -6.59 -3.55 2.26
CA SER A 112 -6.89 -2.77 1.05
C SER A 112 -8.07 -1.81 1.23
N ASN A 113 -8.56 -1.64 2.47
CA ASN A 113 -9.63 -0.69 2.76
C ASN A 113 -9.16 0.75 2.49
N LEU A 114 -9.72 1.34 1.44
CA LEU A 114 -9.38 2.68 0.98
C LEU A 114 -9.83 3.73 2.00
N ARG A 115 -8.89 4.53 2.51
CA ARG A 115 -9.21 5.88 3.01
C ARG A 115 -9.18 6.82 1.81
N GLY A 116 -10.35 7.09 1.24
CA GLY A 116 -10.51 7.99 0.11
C GLY A 116 -11.72 8.89 0.29
N GLY A 117 -11.48 10.20 0.30
CA GLY A 117 -12.53 11.21 0.43
C GLY A 117 -12.23 12.23 1.51
N ILE A 118 -12.66 13.47 1.28
CA ILE A 118 -12.69 14.50 2.32
C ILE A 118 -13.87 14.15 3.21
N ASP A 119 -13.65 14.09 4.53
CA ASP A 119 -14.73 13.91 5.48
C ASP A 119 -15.76 15.05 5.34
N GLY A 120 -17.05 14.74 5.42
CA GLY A 120 -18.11 15.74 5.27
C GLY A 120 -17.96 16.88 6.26
N ASP A 121 -17.54 16.54 7.48
CA ASP A 121 -17.28 17.51 8.55
C ASP A 121 -16.09 18.43 8.22
N ALA A 122 -15.05 17.90 7.55
CA ALA A 122 -13.91 18.70 7.12
C ALA A 122 -14.27 19.65 5.97
N VAL A 123 -15.18 19.25 5.07
CA VAL A 123 -15.73 20.14 4.04
C VAL A 123 -16.57 21.24 4.69
N ASP A 124 -17.41 20.91 5.66
CA ASP A 124 -18.27 21.87 6.34
C ASP A 124 -17.47 22.88 7.17
N VAL A 125 -16.40 22.46 7.85
CA VAL A 125 -15.47 23.35 8.55
C VAL A 125 -14.73 24.25 7.57
N ALA A 126 -14.27 23.72 6.43
CA ALA A 126 -13.62 24.52 5.41
C ALA A 126 -14.57 25.56 4.81
N LEU A 127 -15.81 25.17 4.48
CA LEU A 127 -16.86 26.06 3.98
C LEU A 127 -17.29 27.09 5.04
N ALA A 128 -17.33 26.73 6.32
CA ALA A 128 -17.64 27.65 7.41
C ALA A 128 -16.53 28.69 7.59
N THR A 129 -15.27 28.28 7.47
CA THR A 129 -14.10 29.18 7.50
C THR A 129 -14.11 30.14 6.31
N ALA A 130 -14.43 29.64 5.11
CA ALA A 130 -14.58 30.44 3.88
C ALA A 130 -15.64 31.53 3.97
N ARG A 131 -16.77 31.20 4.62
CA ARG A 131 -17.86 32.16 4.84
C ARG A 131 -17.52 33.22 5.89
N ALA A 132 -16.63 32.90 6.84
CA ALA A 132 -16.24 33.80 7.92
C ALA A 132 -15.17 34.82 7.48
N ASP A 133 -14.31 34.49 6.51
CA ASP A 133 -13.29 35.40 5.97
C ASP A 133 -13.19 35.32 4.42
N PRO A 134 -14.09 36.01 3.69
CA PRO A 134 -14.23 35.89 2.23
C PRO A 134 -13.01 36.40 1.43
N ALA A 135 -12.19 37.27 2.02
CA ALA A 135 -11.06 37.90 1.34
C ALA A 135 -9.80 37.02 1.35
N ALA A 136 -9.83 35.87 2.03
CA ALA A 136 -8.63 35.16 2.42
C ALA A 136 -8.59 33.69 1.97
N ASP A 137 -9.55 33.21 1.17
CA ASP A 137 -9.94 31.79 1.29
C ASP A 137 -9.99 30.92 0.03
N GLY A 138 -10.02 31.48 -1.18
CA GLY A 138 -9.97 30.67 -2.42
C GLY A 138 -8.63 29.92 -2.54
N ASP A 139 -7.54 30.66 -2.63
CA ASP A 139 -6.21 30.08 -2.83
C ASP A 139 -5.75 29.26 -1.60
N ARG A 140 -6.18 29.61 -0.38
CA ARG A 140 -5.87 28.81 0.83
C ARG A 140 -6.63 27.50 0.90
N PHE A 141 -7.89 27.46 0.47
CA PHE A 141 -8.65 26.21 0.38
C PHE A 141 -8.03 25.29 -0.68
N GLU A 142 -7.69 25.83 -1.85
CA GLU A 142 -7.07 25.06 -2.93
C GLU A 142 -5.71 24.49 -2.54
N VAL A 143 -4.84 25.30 -1.90
CA VAL A 143 -3.55 24.81 -1.38
C VAL A 143 -3.73 23.73 -0.31
N ARG A 144 -4.72 23.87 0.60
CA ARG A 144 -5.04 22.82 1.58
C ARG A 144 -5.52 21.54 0.92
N LEU A 145 -6.39 21.65 -0.08
CA LEU A 145 -6.89 20.52 -0.86
C LEU A 145 -5.74 19.79 -1.56
N LEU A 146 -4.85 20.51 -2.24
CA LEU A 146 -3.67 19.95 -2.90
C LEU A 146 -2.76 19.22 -1.91
N ARG A 147 -2.55 19.79 -0.71
CA ARG A 147 -1.79 19.15 0.37
C ARG A 147 -2.42 17.86 0.86
N SER A 148 -3.74 17.85 1.07
CA SER A 148 -4.48 16.64 1.46
C SER A 148 -4.41 15.55 0.38
N TYR A 149 -4.51 15.89 -0.91
CA TYR A 149 -4.28 14.94 -1.99
C TYR A 149 -2.86 14.37 -1.97
N GLY A 150 -1.85 15.21 -1.72
CA GLY A 150 -0.46 14.77 -1.56
C GLY A 150 -0.28 13.76 -0.41
N GLU A 151 -0.88 14.03 0.74
CA GLU A 151 -0.83 13.14 1.91
C GLU A 151 -1.54 11.80 1.65
N TRP A 152 -2.71 11.82 0.99
CA TRP A 152 -3.41 10.59 0.60
C TRP A 152 -2.66 9.78 -0.44
N ILE A 153 -2.06 10.44 -1.43
CA ILE A 153 -1.22 9.79 -2.45
C ILE A 153 -0.02 9.10 -1.79
N GLU A 154 0.61 9.73 -0.80
CA GLU A 154 1.74 9.12 -0.09
C GLU A 154 1.30 7.92 0.76
N TYR A 155 0.16 8.03 1.45
CA TYR A 155 -0.42 6.93 2.20
C TYR A 155 -0.81 5.75 1.30
N ASN A 156 -1.52 6.01 0.21
CA ASN A 156 -1.94 4.99 -0.75
C ASN A 156 -0.75 4.34 -1.44
N ALA A 157 0.30 5.09 -1.78
CA ALA A 157 1.55 4.53 -2.31
C ALA A 157 2.22 3.57 -1.33
N ARG A 158 2.19 3.90 -0.03
CA ARG A 158 2.69 3.05 1.06
C ARG A 158 1.89 1.76 1.21
N VAL A 159 0.56 1.85 1.27
CA VAL A 159 -0.35 0.70 1.35
C VAL A 159 -0.18 -0.20 0.12
N THR A 160 -0.15 0.40 -1.07
CA THR A 160 0.04 -0.32 -2.33
C THR A 160 1.35 -1.10 -2.35
N ALA A 161 2.47 -0.52 -1.90
CA ALA A 161 3.77 -1.20 -1.86
C ALA A 161 3.77 -2.41 -0.91
N VAL A 162 3.08 -2.28 0.24
CA VAL A 162 2.94 -3.39 1.21
C VAL A 162 2.06 -4.50 0.63
N ASN A 163 0.92 -4.15 0.05
CA ASN A 163 0.00 -5.14 -0.51
C ASN A 163 0.60 -5.86 -1.72
N ASP A 164 1.37 -5.18 -2.57
CA ASP A 164 2.09 -5.80 -3.70
C ASP A 164 3.13 -6.83 -3.22
N MET A 165 3.84 -6.50 -2.13
CA MET A 165 4.74 -7.44 -1.46
C MET A 165 3.99 -8.66 -0.92
N PHE A 166 2.87 -8.46 -0.22
CA PHE A 166 2.07 -9.56 0.32
C PHE A 166 1.45 -10.42 -0.77
N ALA A 167 0.96 -9.84 -1.86
CA ALA A 167 0.47 -10.57 -3.01
C ALA A 167 1.57 -11.48 -3.59
N THR A 168 2.77 -10.93 -3.82
CA THR A 168 3.93 -11.69 -4.32
C THR A 168 4.29 -12.85 -3.39
N VAL A 169 4.42 -12.59 -2.08
CA VAL A 169 4.77 -13.61 -1.09
C VAL A 169 3.68 -14.70 -1.01
N THR A 170 2.42 -14.29 -1.03
CA THR A 170 1.27 -15.19 -1.01
C THR A 170 1.34 -16.17 -2.18
N VAL A 171 1.51 -15.66 -3.42
CA VAL A 171 1.61 -16.50 -4.62
C VAL A 171 2.79 -17.46 -4.56
N LEU A 172 3.97 -16.99 -4.14
CA LEU A 172 5.15 -17.85 -3.99
C LEU A 172 4.92 -18.96 -2.95
N MET A 173 4.24 -18.67 -1.85
CA MET A 173 3.88 -19.67 -0.84
C MET A 173 2.92 -20.73 -1.39
N VAL A 174 1.94 -20.36 -2.22
CA VAL A 174 1.02 -21.32 -2.85
C VAL A 174 1.78 -22.27 -3.78
N ILE A 175 2.66 -21.72 -4.63
CA ILE A 175 3.48 -22.52 -5.54
C ILE A 175 4.38 -23.46 -4.74
N ALA A 176 5.07 -22.95 -3.72
CA ALA A 176 5.92 -23.76 -2.86
C ALA A 176 5.11 -24.88 -2.17
N ALA A 177 3.94 -24.56 -1.63
CA ALA A 177 3.07 -25.55 -1.00
C ALA A 177 2.68 -26.66 -1.99
N PHE A 178 2.24 -26.31 -3.20
CA PHE A 178 1.90 -27.30 -4.22
C PHE A 178 3.07 -28.23 -4.55
N VAL A 179 4.28 -27.68 -4.72
CA VAL A 179 5.49 -28.47 -4.94
C VAL A 179 5.77 -29.41 -3.75
N TYR A 180 5.60 -28.94 -2.52
CA TYR A 180 5.72 -29.78 -1.33
C TYR A 180 4.65 -30.87 -1.26
N VAL A 181 3.39 -30.62 -1.63
CA VAL A 181 2.36 -31.67 -1.69
C VAL A 181 2.81 -32.77 -2.64
N VAL A 182 3.18 -32.42 -3.87
CA VAL A 182 3.56 -33.39 -4.90
C VAL A 182 4.77 -34.20 -4.45
N ALA A 183 5.81 -33.54 -3.91
CA ALA A 183 6.98 -34.21 -3.37
C ALA A 183 6.63 -35.13 -2.18
N GLY A 184 5.77 -34.65 -1.28
CA GLY A 184 5.33 -35.40 -0.10
C GLY A 184 4.55 -36.67 -0.44
N ILE A 185 3.69 -36.62 -1.46
CA ILE A 185 3.01 -37.81 -2.00
C ILE A 185 4.04 -38.78 -2.57
N GLY A 186 5.01 -38.29 -3.35
CA GLY A 186 6.08 -39.12 -3.91
C GLY A 186 6.91 -39.83 -2.84
N ILE A 187 7.29 -39.12 -1.77
CA ILE A 187 7.99 -39.70 -0.61
C ILE A 187 7.13 -40.75 0.10
N GLY A 188 5.83 -40.48 0.29
CA GLY A 188 4.90 -41.44 0.89
C GLY A 188 4.78 -42.74 0.08
N VAL A 189 4.76 -42.65 -1.25
CA VAL A 189 4.69 -43.82 -2.15
C VAL A 189 6.00 -44.60 -2.20
N LEU A 190 7.14 -43.91 -2.31
CA LEU A 190 8.44 -44.55 -2.46
C LEU A 190 8.96 -45.14 -1.14
N GLY A 191 8.49 -44.64 0.00
CA GLY A 191 8.94 -45.05 1.33
C GLY A 191 10.46 -45.04 1.52
N PRO A 192 11.20 -43.99 1.10
CA PRO A 192 12.65 -43.95 1.24
C PRO A 192 13.05 -43.87 2.72
N SER A 193 14.32 -44.16 3.00
CA SER A 193 14.85 -44.01 4.36
C SER A 193 14.75 -42.57 4.85
N MET A 194 14.63 -42.39 6.18
CA MET A 194 14.46 -41.07 6.81
C MET A 194 15.53 -40.07 6.36
N SER A 195 16.80 -40.50 6.28
CA SER A 195 17.91 -39.64 5.86
C SER A 195 17.76 -39.13 4.43
N VAL A 196 17.26 -39.98 3.52
CA VAL A 196 17.01 -39.59 2.12
C VAL A 196 15.86 -38.59 2.04
N SER A 197 14.78 -38.81 2.79
CA SER A 197 13.65 -37.86 2.87
C SER A 197 14.07 -36.50 3.40
N VAL A 198 14.87 -36.47 4.46
CA VAL A 198 15.38 -35.21 5.05
C VAL A 198 16.32 -34.51 4.06
N ALA A 199 17.23 -35.23 3.42
CA ALA A 199 18.13 -34.65 2.42
C ALA A 199 17.36 -34.06 1.23
N ALA A 200 16.38 -34.80 0.70
CA ALA A 200 15.51 -34.33 -0.37
C ALA A 200 14.72 -33.08 0.03
N PHE A 201 14.21 -33.05 1.27
CA PHE A 201 13.50 -31.88 1.80
C PHE A 201 14.38 -30.65 1.85
N LEU A 202 15.61 -30.79 2.35
CA LEU A 202 16.56 -29.67 2.45
C LEU A 202 16.97 -29.16 1.07
N VAL A 203 17.26 -30.05 0.12
CA VAL A 203 17.59 -29.67 -1.27
C VAL A 203 16.43 -28.92 -1.91
N LEU A 204 15.21 -29.45 -1.80
CA LEU A 204 14.02 -28.80 -2.36
C LEU A 204 13.77 -27.43 -1.70
N SER A 205 13.93 -27.34 -0.38
CA SER A 205 13.82 -26.08 0.37
C SER A 205 14.80 -25.04 -0.12
N ILE A 206 16.06 -25.43 -0.35
CA ILE A 206 17.11 -24.53 -0.87
C ILE A 206 16.75 -24.04 -2.28
N VAL A 207 16.29 -24.94 -3.16
CA VAL A 207 15.88 -24.58 -4.53
C VAL A 207 14.70 -23.60 -4.51
N LEU A 208 13.67 -23.87 -3.70
CA LEU A 208 12.51 -23.00 -3.58
C LEU A 208 12.88 -21.65 -2.94
N ALA A 209 13.75 -21.65 -1.93
CA ALA A 209 14.25 -20.41 -1.32
C ALA A 209 15.08 -19.59 -2.32
N TRP A 210 15.89 -20.24 -3.15
CA TRP A 210 16.65 -19.58 -4.21
C TRP A 210 15.73 -19.00 -5.29
N LEU A 211 14.73 -19.76 -5.75
CA LEU A 211 13.72 -19.27 -6.70
C LEU A 211 12.91 -18.10 -6.13
N GLY A 212 12.50 -18.18 -4.86
CA GLY A 212 11.81 -17.10 -4.16
C GLY A 212 12.69 -15.86 -4.02
N GLY A 213 13.97 -16.03 -3.68
CA GLY A 213 14.94 -14.95 -3.64
C GLY A 213 15.20 -14.33 -5.02
N PHE A 214 15.21 -15.14 -6.07
CA PHE A 214 15.34 -14.68 -7.45
C PHE A 214 14.11 -13.89 -7.91
N ALA A 215 12.90 -14.40 -7.65
CA ALA A 215 11.65 -13.68 -7.94
C ALA A 215 11.60 -12.35 -7.18
N TYR A 216 12.01 -12.37 -5.91
CA TYR A 216 12.18 -11.16 -5.10
C TYR A 216 13.17 -10.18 -5.73
N TYR A 217 14.33 -10.65 -6.20
CA TYR A 217 15.33 -9.81 -6.86
C TYR A 217 14.83 -9.21 -8.18
N MET A 218 14.15 -10.01 -9.01
CA MET A 218 13.58 -9.58 -10.28
C MET A 218 12.56 -8.45 -10.10
N ASP A 219 11.74 -8.53 -9.06
CA ASP A 219 10.79 -7.47 -8.69
C ASP A 219 11.49 -6.13 -8.36
N HIS A 220 12.75 -6.17 -7.92
CA HIS A 220 13.54 -4.98 -7.56
C HIS A 220 14.34 -4.36 -8.70
N LEU A 221 14.47 -5.02 -9.86
CA LEU A 221 15.22 -4.47 -11.00
C LEU A 221 14.55 -3.22 -11.62
N GLY A 222 13.38 -2.80 -11.14
CA GLY A 222 12.60 -1.68 -11.68
C GLY A 222 12.85 -0.30 -11.07
N ALA A 223 13.76 -0.14 -10.11
CA ALA A 223 14.01 1.15 -9.45
C ALA A 223 15.51 1.46 -9.39
N SER A 224 16.08 1.98 -10.47
CA SER A 224 17.30 2.77 -10.37
C SER A 224 16.93 4.11 -9.72
N ASP A 225 17.48 4.40 -8.54
CA ASP A 225 17.40 5.69 -7.83
C ASP A 225 18.11 6.84 -8.58
N GLU A 226 18.23 6.74 -9.90
CA GLU A 226 18.90 7.73 -10.73
C GLU A 226 17.94 8.92 -10.92
N HIS A 227 18.36 10.07 -10.41
CA HIS A 227 17.80 11.38 -10.73
C HIS A 227 17.52 11.45 -12.23
N TRP A 228 16.25 11.43 -12.60
CA TRP A 228 15.86 11.68 -13.99
C TRP A 228 15.99 13.18 -14.23
N GLU A 229 16.96 13.58 -15.06
CA GLU A 229 17.11 14.95 -15.52
C GLU A 229 15.80 15.38 -16.23
N GLY A 230 14.97 16.17 -15.53
CA GLY A 230 13.67 16.64 -16.03
C GLY A 230 12.47 16.42 -15.09
N ALA A 231 12.61 15.69 -13.99
CA ALA A 231 11.57 15.67 -12.94
C ALA A 231 11.66 16.93 -12.06
N PHE A 232 10.53 17.39 -11.52
CA PHE A 232 10.51 18.48 -10.53
C PHE A 232 11.45 18.17 -9.36
N ASP A 233 12.15 19.17 -8.85
CA ASP A 233 13.06 19.00 -7.72
C ASP A 233 12.28 18.43 -6.53
N GLY A 234 12.70 17.27 -6.02
CA GLY A 234 11.99 16.51 -4.98
C GLY A 234 10.97 15.46 -5.46
N VAL A 235 10.60 15.40 -6.74
CA VAL A 235 9.70 14.36 -7.28
C VAL A 235 10.48 13.11 -7.65
N ARG A 236 10.28 12.03 -6.88
CA ARG A 236 10.89 10.72 -7.14
C ARG A 236 9.92 9.86 -7.93
N ILE A 237 10.27 9.52 -9.18
CA ILE A 237 9.57 8.47 -9.93
C ILE A 237 9.99 7.11 -9.36
N SER A 238 9.37 6.76 -8.23
CA SER A 238 9.55 5.45 -7.59
C SER A 238 8.43 4.54 -8.08
N LYS A 239 8.77 3.40 -8.69
CA LYS A 239 7.84 2.27 -8.86
C LYS A 239 7.49 1.72 -7.48
N GLY A 240 6.61 2.41 -6.76
CA GLY A 240 6.30 2.10 -5.38
C GLY A 240 7.48 2.35 -4.44
N VAL A 241 7.17 2.59 -3.18
CA VAL A 241 8.12 2.76 -2.09
C VAL A 241 9.05 1.53 -2.01
N THR A 242 10.38 1.72 -2.01
CA THR A 242 11.34 0.60 -1.88
C THR A 242 11.02 -0.26 -0.63
N ARG A 243 11.10 -1.59 -0.71
CA ARG A 243 10.62 -2.48 0.39
C ARG A 243 11.31 -2.29 1.75
N LYS A 244 12.55 -1.78 1.81
CA LYS A 244 13.17 -1.33 3.08
C LYS A 244 12.31 -0.27 3.77
N ARG A 245 11.75 0.63 2.96
CA ARG A 245 10.81 1.64 3.41
C ARG A 245 9.44 1.02 3.66
N GLY A 246 8.96 0.06 2.86
CA GLY A 246 7.74 -0.73 3.15
C GLY A 246 7.75 -1.45 4.52
N LEU A 247 8.87 -2.08 4.91
CA LEU A 247 9.05 -2.66 6.25
C LEU A 247 9.11 -1.59 7.35
N SER A 248 9.77 -0.46 7.09
CA SER A 248 9.76 0.66 8.04
C SER A 248 8.38 1.31 8.17
N THR A 249 7.60 1.32 7.09
CA THR A 249 6.23 1.81 7.03
C THR A 249 5.29 0.88 7.78
N LEU A 250 5.41 -0.45 7.60
CA LEU A 250 4.68 -1.41 8.44
C LEU A 250 4.99 -1.21 9.93
N ARG A 251 6.25 -0.90 10.26
CA ARG A 251 6.65 -0.60 11.64
C ARG A 251 6.06 0.72 12.14
N ALA A 252 6.03 1.75 11.30
CA ALA A 252 5.47 3.06 11.60
C ALA A 252 3.94 3.02 11.75
N MET A 253 3.23 2.35 10.83
CA MET A 253 1.78 2.14 10.89
C MET A 253 1.39 1.37 12.15
N ARG A 254 2.20 0.38 12.57
CA ARG A 254 1.98 -0.33 13.83
C ARG A 254 2.19 0.56 15.06
N SER A 255 3.09 1.55 15.01
CA SER A 255 3.29 2.49 16.13
C SER A 255 2.26 3.61 16.15
N GLU A 256 1.84 4.12 15.00
CA GLU A 256 0.82 5.19 14.88
C GLU A 256 -0.58 4.68 15.23
N GLY A 257 -0.95 3.47 14.80
CA GLY A 257 -2.24 2.88 15.20
C GLY A 257 -2.36 2.62 16.70
N VAL A 258 -1.25 2.42 17.40
CA VAL A 258 -1.23 2.26 18.87
C VAL A 258 -1.35 3.61 19.59
N THR A 259 -0.92 4.71 18.96
CA THR A 259 -1.07 6.04 19.54
C THR A 259 -2.47 6.61 19.36
N ASP A 260 -3.10 6.37 18.19
CA ASP A 260 -4.48 6.84 17.93
C ASP A 260 -5.49 6.15 18.85
N GLU A 261 -5.37 4.83 19.07
CA GLU A 261 -6.22 4.08 20.01
C GLU A 261 -6.05 4.56 21.47
N ALA A 262 -4.84 4.98 21.86
CA ALA A 262 -4.55 5.46 23.21
C ALA A 262 -5.01 6.92 23.45
N GLU A 263 -5.21 7.70 22.40
CA GLU A 263 -5.75 9.06 22.48
C GLU A 263 -7.28 9.03 22.50
N GLU A 264 -7.93 8.18 21.71
CA GLU A 264 -9.39 7.96 21.78
C GLU A 264 -9.83 7.43 23.16
N GLU A 265 -9.07 6.50 23.76
CA GLU A 265 -9.37 5.97 25.10
C GLU A 265 -9.17 7.01 26.23
N ARG A 266 -8.39 8.06 25.97
CA ARG A 266 -8.21 9.20 26.90
C ARG A 266 -9.30 10.25 26.78
N ASP A 267 -9.81 10.50 25.59
CA ASP A 267 -10.91 11.46 25.36
C ASP A 267 -12.28 10.91 25.80
N ASP A 268 -12.47 9.59 25.78
CA ASP A 268 -13.66 8.91 26.32
C ASP A 268 -13.61 8.67 27.84
N ALA A 269 -12.51 9.01 28.52
CA ALA A 269 -12.41 8.86 29.96
C ALA A 269 -13.31 9.91 30.67
N PRO A 270 -14.26 9.49 31.52
CA PRO A 270 -15.17 10.42 32.19
C PRO A 270 -14.37 11.39 33.08
N PRO A 271 -14.74 12.69 33.12
CA PRO A 271 -13.97 13.69 33.83
C PRO A 271 -13.86 13.32 35.31
N VAL A 272 -12.62 13.17 35.78
CA VAL A 272 -12.31 12.92 37.19
C VAL A 272 -12.84 14.09 38.00
N ARG A 273 -14.01 13.90 38.61
CA ARG A 273 -14.56 14.84 39.59
C ARG A 273 -13.61 14.89 40.78
N ASN A 274 -12.77 15.93 40.81
CA ASN A 274 -12.02 16.30 41.99
C ASN A 274 -13.01 16.70 43.09
N ALA A 275 -13.31 15.75 43.98
CA ALA A 275 -14.03 16.01 45.21
C ALA A 275 -13.07 16.68 46.21
N ASN A 276 -13.03 18.00 46.17
CA ASN A 276 -12.52 18.83 47.27
C ASN A 276 -13.56 19.92 47.57
N SER A 277 -14.45 19.60 48.51
CA SER A 277 -15.22 20.55 49.32
C SER A 277 -15.82 19.81 50.51
#